data_AF-A0A2I2M7D4-F1
#
_entry.id   AF-A0A2I2M7D4-F1
#
_cell.length_a   1.000
_cell.length_b   1.000
_cell.length_c   1.000
_cell.angle_alpha   90.00
_cell.angle_beta   90.00
_cell.angle_gamma   90.00
#
_symmetry.space_group_name_H-M   'P 1'
#
loop_
_entity.id
_entity.type
_entity.pdbx_description
1 polymer ?
#
loop_
_entity_poly.entity_id
_entity_poly.type
_entity_poly.pdbx_seq_one_letter_code
_entity_poly.pdbx_strand_id
1 'polypeptide(L)'
;MGKLNHFIYAMQLTEKMTFEEYWMDSRFTFKKPILNGSLMQMHGDNFYHKNNDSDDWIQEKSAHSVVDKEKHKKRDISANTVLISSNFYYLGDSSILIPDEFRKLCKKKQGMKYKGLSEIGIQFMDWIQNQKKIKKGISGDPINWNQYKQMKLEF
;
A
#
# COMPACT_ATOMS: atom_id res chain seq x y z
N MET A 1 14.32 12.18 5.39
CA MET A 1 14.39 11.35 4.17
C MET A 1 15.75 10.63 4.23
N GLY A 2 15.78 9.29 4.38
CA GLY A 2 17.02 8.56 4.70
C GLY A 2 16.86 7.04 4.69
N LYS A 3 15.98 6.52 3.81
CA LYS A 3 15.58 5.10 3.77
C LYS A 3 15.84 4.46 2.40
N LEU A 4 16.89 4.92 1.72
CA LEU A 4 17.26 4.37 0.40
C LEU A 4 17.66 2.90 0.57
N ASN A 5 17.04 2.01 -0.21
CA ASN A 5 17.22 0.55 -0.13
C ASN A 5 16.81 -0.07 1.20
N HIS A 6 15.96 0.61 1.96
CA HIS A 6 15.33 -0.05 3.08
C HIS A 6 14.15 -0.90 2.60
N PHE A 7 13.97 -2.04 3.25
CA PHE A 7 12.81 -2.89 3.06
C PHE A 7 11.59 -2.25 3.73
N ILE A 8 10.66 -1.74 2.91
CA ILE A 8 9.43 -1.11 3.40
C ILE A 8 8.28 -2.11 3.46
N TYR A 9 8.04 -2.84 2.36
CA TYR A 9 6.94 -3.79 2.29
C TYR A 9 7.19 -4.89 1.27
N ALA A 10 6.60 -6.06 1.51
CA ALA A 10 6.44 -7.16 0.56
C ALA A 10 5.06 -7.79 0.74
N MET A 11 4.48 -8.33 -0.32
CA MET A 11 3.25 -9.10 -0.24
C MET A 11 3.30 -10.25 -1.24
N GLN A 12 2.84 -11.42 -0.82
CA GLN A 12 2.51 -12.51 -1.72
C GLN A 12 1.02 -12.40 -2.05
N LEU A 13 0.70 -12.22 -3.33
CA LEU A 13 -0.68 -12.11 -3.77
C LEU A 13 -1.46 -13.40 -3.44
N THR A 14 -2.61 -13.26 -2.79
CA THR A 14 -3.50 -14.38 -2.45
C THR A 14 -4.83 -14.32 -3.18
N GLU A 15 -5.28 -13.12 -3.56
CA GLU A 15 -6.58 -12.91 -4.18
C GLU A 15 -6.52 -11.68 -5.09
N LYS A 16 -7.36 -11.68 -6.14
CA LYS A 16 -7.64 -10.53 -6.99
C LYS A 16 -9.14 -10.38 -7.10
N MET A 17 -9.59 -9.15 -7.16
CA MET A 17 -11.00 -8.81 -7.35
C MET A 17 -11.11 -7.46 -8.06
N THR A 18 -12.29 -7.10 -8.50
CA THR A 18 -12.60 -5.77 -9.04
C THR A 18 -12.70 -4.73 -7.93
N PHE A 19 -12.70 -3.44 -8.29
CA PHE A 19 -12.93 -2.38 -7.28
C PHE A 19 -14.32 -2.47 -6.65
N GLU A 20 -15.32 -2.91 -7.40
CA GLU A 20 -16.69 -3.03 -6.92
C GLU A 20 -16.84 -4.19 -5.93
N GLU A 21 -16.28 -5.36 -6.26
CA GLU A 21 -16.22 -6.49 -5.32
C GLU A 21 -15.51 -6.10 -4.02
N TYR A 22 -14.38 -5.38 -4.12
CA TYR A 22 -13.69 -4.86 -2.95
C TYR A 22 -14.56 -3.91 -2.14
N TRP A 23 -15.29 -3.02 -2.81
CA TRP A 23 -16.14 -2.03 -2.15
C TRP A 23 -17.29 -2.70 -1.40
N MET A 24 -17.88 -3.74 -1.96
CA MET A 24 -19.02 -4.44 -1.36
C MET A 24 -18.60 -5.50 -0.33
N ASP A 25 -17.33 -5.90 -0.30
CA ASP A 25 -16.84 -6.90 0.63
C ASP A 25 -16.69 -6.37 2.07
N SER A 26 -17.43 -7.00 2.98
CA SER A 26 -17.43 -6.68 4.41
C SER A 26 -16.04 -6.68 5.07
N ARG A 27 -15.10 -7.49 4.57
CA ARG A 27 -13.71 -7.57 5.06
C ARG A 27 -12.97 -6.23 4.98
N PHE A 28 -13.37 -5.36 4.06
CA PHE A 28 -12.67 -4.11 3.76
C PHE A 28 -13.45 -2.86 4.19
N THR A 29 -14.56 -3.01 4.93
CA THR A 29 -15.39 -1.89 5.39
C THR A 29 -14.57 -0.81 6.11
N PHE A 30 -13.66 -1.20 7.01
CA PHE A 30 -12.80 -0.26 7.76
C PHE A 30 -11.66 0.35 6.94
N LYS A 31 -11.48 -0.08 5.69
CA LYS A 31 -10.46 0.44 4.76
C LYS A 31 -11.00 1.50 3.81
N LYS A 32 -12.31 1.76 3.84
CA LYS A 32 -12.93 2.87 3.13
C LYS A 32 -12.56 4.20 3.82
N PRO A 33 -12.38 5.30 3.07
CA PRO A 33 -12.00 6.57 3.67
C PRO A 33 -13.10 7.11 4.59
N ILE A 34 -12.72 7.58 5.78
CA ILE A 34 -13.60 8.31 6.70
C ILE A 34 -12.89 9.62 7.06
N LEU A 35 -13.40 10.73 6.56
CA LEU A 35 -12.75 12.05 6.71
C LEU A 35 -12.53 12.46 8.16
N ASN A 36 -13.48 12.15 9.05
CA ASN A 36 -13.40 12.44 10.48
C ASN A 36 -12.90 11.24 11.30
N GLY A 37 -12.27 10.25 10.64
CA GLY A 37 -11.72 9.07 11.28
C GLY A 37 -10.29 9.27 11.79
N SER A 38 -9.70 8.18 12.27
CA SER A 38 -8.25 8.13 12.53
C SER A 38 -7.43 8.45 11.28
N LEU A 39 -6.16 8.79 11.45
CA LEU A 39 -5.26 9.08 10.32
C LEU A 39 -5.24 7.95 9.28
N MET A 40 -5.29 6.69 9.73
CA MET A 40 -5.41 5.53 8.85
C MET A 40 -6.70 5.54 8.04
N GLN A 41 -7.83 5.83 8.69
CA GLN A 41 -9.15 5.87 8.05
C GLN A 41 -9.30 7.08 7.12
N MET A 42 -8.68 8.23 7.42
CA MET A 42 -8.75 9.41 6.54
C MET A 42 -8.05 9.17 5.19
N HIS A 43 -6.97 8.39 5.19
CA HIS A 43 -6.28 7.97 3.98
C HIS A 43 -7.07 6.89 3.22
N GLY A 44 -7.50 5.83 3.92
CA GLY A 44 -8.15 4.67 3.32
C GLY A 44 -7.27 3.91 2.32
N ASP A 45 -7.74 2.76 1.83
CA ASP A 45 -7.04 1.94 0.83
C ASP A 45 -7.69 2.02 -0.56
N ASN A 46 -9.04 2.00 -0.62
CA ASN A 46 -9.81 2.17 -1.84
C ASN A 46 -10.90 3.23 -1.63
N PHE A 47 -10.98 4.17 -2.56
CA PHE A 47 -11.95 5.27 -2.58
C PHE A 47 -12.70 5.33 -3.93
N TYR A 48 -12.68 4.26 -4.72
CA TYR A 48 -13.44 4.12 -5.96
C TYR A 48 -14.53 3.05 -5.83
N HIS A 49 -15.73 3.35 -6.31
CA HIS A 49 -16.84 2.42 -6.43
C HIS A 49 -17.78 2.85 -7.56
N LYS A 50 -18.71 1.98 -7.96
CA LYS A 50 -19.74 2.33 -8.94
C LYS A 50 -20.95 3.00 -8.28
N ASN A 51 -21.59 3.88 -9.02
CA ASN A 51 -22.91 4.39 -8.70
C ASN A 51 -23.95 3.29 -8.96
N ASN A 52 -24.80 3.01 -7.98
CA ASN A 52 -25.86 2.02 -8.09
C ASN A 52 -26.85 2.32 -9.22
N ASP A 53 -27.07 3.61 -9.54
CA ASP A 53 -28.10 4.03 -10.48
C ASP A 53 -27.59 4.27 -11.91
N SER A 54 -26.30 4.56 -12.11
CA SER A 54 -25.76 5.01 -13.40
C SER A 54 -24.54 4.23 -13.91
N ASP A 55 -24.04 3.24 -13.17
CA ASP A 55 -22.78 2.50 -13.44
C ASP A 55 -21.52 3.39 -13.51
N ASP A 56 -21.66 4.69 -13.22
CA ASP A 56 -20.56 5.65 -13.22
C ASP A 56 -19.63 5.42 -12.04
N TRP A 57 -18.33 5.60 -12.26
CA TRP A 57 -17.36 5.56 -11.17
C TRP A 57 -17.50 6.79 -10.27
N ILE A 58 -17.58 6.57 -8.96
CA ILE A 58 -17.51 7.58 -7.91
C ILE A 58 -16.12 7.50 -7.28
N GLN A 59 -15.55 8.67 -6.99
CA GLN A 59 -14.34 8.82 -6.20
C GLN A 59 -14.68 9.50 -4.87
N GLU A 60 -14.57 8.76 -3.78
CA GLU A 60 -14.82 9.27 -2.44
C GLU A 60 -13.81 10.32 -2.01
N LYS A 61 -14.24 11.24 -1.14
CA LYS A 61 -13.34 12.22 -0.55
C LYS A 61 -12.39 11.52 0.42
N SER A 62 -11.10 11.66 0.17
CA SER A 62 -10.02 11.19 1.06
C SER A 62 -8.95 12.26 1.27
N ALA A 63 -7.96 11.99 2.13
CA ALA A 63 -6.77 12.84 2.29
C ALA A 63 -5.98 13.04 0.97
N HIS A 64 -6.23 12.19 -0.03
CA HIS A 64 -5.62 12.26 -1.36
C HIS A 64 -6.53 12.94 -2.41
N SER A 65 -7.55 13.67 -2.01
CA SER A 65 -8.42 14.40 -2.95
C SER A 65 -7.64 15.56 -3.63
N VAL A 66 -6.98 15.29 -4.76
CA VAL A 66 -6.18 16.27 -5.52
C VAL A 66 -7.04 17.08 -6.51
N VAL A 67 -6.55 18.26 -6.85
CA VAL A 67 -6.97 19.09 -7.99
C VAL A 67 -6.58 18.36 -9.30
N ASP A 68 -7.53 18.11 -10.21
CA ASP A 68 -7.45 17.28 -11.45
C ASP A 68 -7.92 15.80 -11.33
N LYS A 69 -9.13 15.59 -10.81
CA LYS A 69 -9.72 14.28 -10.50
C LYS A 69 -9.88 13.33 -11.70
N GLU A 70 -10.28 13.86 -12.87
CA GLU A 70 -10.73 13.01 -13.98
C GLU A 70 -9.61 12.25 -14.67
N LYS A 71 -8.43 12.87 -14.84
CA LYS A 71 -7.28 12.21 -15.47
C LYS A 71 -6.72 11.08 -14.59
N HIS A 72 -6.67 11.32 -13.28
CA HIS A 72 -6.23 10.31 -12.30
C HIS A 72 -7.22 9.15 -12.23
N LYS A 73 -8.51 9.46 -12.12
CA LYS A 73 -9.59 8.48 -12.08
C LYS A 73 -9.53 7.50 -13.25
N LYS A 74 -9.48 7.98 -14.50
CA LYS A 74 -9.41 7.11 -15.69
C LYS A 74 -8.21 6.17 -15.67
N ARG A 75 -7.04 6.65 -15.21
CA ARG A 75 -5.84 5.83 -15.12
C ARG A 75 -5.96 4.78 -14.03
N ASP A 76 -6.44 5.16 -12.85
CA ASP A 76 -6.51 4.28 -11.68
C ASP A 76 -7.51 3.15 -11.87
N ILE A 77 -8.68 3.44 -12.45
CA ILE A 77 -9.73 2.43 -12.67
C ILE A 77 -9.49 1.57 -13.91
N SER A 78 -8.54 1.93 -14.80
CA SER A 78 -8.34 1.26 -16.09
C SER A 78 -8.02 -0.24 -15.98
N ALA A 79 -7.35 -0.66 -14.91
CA ALA A 79 -7.05 -2.06 -14.67
C ALA A 79 -8.22 -2.82 -14.01
N ASN A 80 -9.17 -2.11 -13.39
CA ASN A 80 -10.27 -2.62 -12.59
C ASN A 80 -9.90 -3.86 -11.74
N THR A 81 -8.75 -3.82 -11.09
CA THR A 81 -8.20 -4.95 -10.33
C THR A 81 -7.57 -4.44 -9.05
N VAL A 82 -8.07 -4.94 -7.92
CA VAL A 82 -7.48 -4.80 -6.60
C VAL A 82 -6.72 -6.08 -6.25
N LEU A 83 -5.53 -5.92 -5.69
CA LEU A 83 -4.63 -7.01 -5.32
C LEU A 83 -4.66 -7.21 -3.80
N ILE A 84 -5.03 -8.41 -3.35
CA ILE A 84 -5.21 -8.74 -1.94
C ILE A 84 -4.18 -9.76 -1.49
N SER A 85 -3.67 -9.58 -0.27
CA SER A 85 -2.74 -10.51 0.36
C SER A 85 -3.07 -10.70 1.84
N SER A 86 -3.19 -11.95 2.26
CA SER A 86 -3.12 -12.34 3.67
C SER A 86 -1.68 -12.68 4.10
N ASN A 87 -0.70 -12.58 3.20
CA ASN A 87 0.71 -12.84 3.43
C ASN A 87 1.59 -11.65 3.04
N PHE A 88 1.61 -10.65 3.90
CA PHE A 88 2.34 -9.40 3.68
C PHE A 88 3.19 -8.97 4.87
N TYR A 89 4.12 -8.08 4.60
CA TYR A 89 5.02 -7.44 5.53
C TYR A 89 4.98 -5.94 5.25
N TYR A 90 4.77 -5.13 6.27
CA TYR A 90 4.84 -3.67 6.18
C TYR A 90 5.63 -3.14 7.38
N LEU A 91 6.84 -2.65 7.13
CA LEU A 91 7.75 -2.16 8.17
C LEU A 91 7.70 -0.64 8.32
N GLY A 92 7.32 0.10 7.27
CA GLY A 92 7.20 1.56 7.36
C GLY A 92 8.47 2.27 7.87
N ASP A 93 8.34 3.03 8.95
CA ASP A 93 9.44 3.70 9.66
C ASP A 93 10.41 2.72 10.37
N SER A 94 9.94 1.55 10.79
CA SER A 94 10.73 0.40 11.29
C SER A 94 11.49 -0.36 10.20
N SER A 95 11.55 0.18 8.98
CA SER A 95 12.23 -0.43 7.83
C SER A 95 13.73 -0.64 8.03
N ILE A 96 14.23 -1.75 7.50
CA ILE A 96 15.61 -2.23 7.68
C ILE A 96 16.45 -2.19 6.41
N LEU A 97 17.77 -2.15 6.60
CA LEU A 97 18.83 -2.38 5.61
C LEU A 97 18.51 -3.56 4.66
N ILE A 98 18.28 -3.38 3.35
CA ILE A 98 18.34 -4.53 2.43
C ILE A 98 19.81 -4.92 2.23
N PRO A 99 20.20 -6.18 2.47
CA PRO A 99 21.54 -6.67 2.21
C PRO A 99 21.99 -6.49 0.75
N ASP A 100 23.31 -6.34 0.54
CA ASP A 100 23.87 -6.03 -0.77
C ASP A 100 23.63 -7.14 -1.80
N GLU A 101 23.52 -8.41 -1.39
CA GLU A 101 23.17 -9.53 -2.27
C GLU A 101 21.78 -9.35 -2.91
N PHE A 102 20.87 -8.64 -2.25
CA PHE A 102 19.51 -8.35 -2.74
C PHE A 102 19.38 -6.99 -3.42
N ARG A 103 20.50 -6.24 -3.62
CA ARG A 103 20.44 -4.90 -4.22
C ARG A 103 19.81 -4.86 -5.61
N LYS A 104 19.83 -5.97 -6.35
CA LYS A 104 19.18 -6.12 -7.66
C LYS A 104 17.65 -5.96 -7.58
N LEU A 105 17.05 -6.20 -6.42
CA LEU A 105 15.62 -5.99 -6.14
C LEU A 105 15.29 -4.51 -5.88
N CYS A 106 16.25 -3.72 -5.42
CA CYS A 106 16.06 -2.32 -5.07
C CYS A 106 15.87 -1.46 -6.32
N LYS A 107 14.74 -0.74 -6.37
CA LYS A 107 14.41 0.07 -7.54
C LYS A 107 15.37 1.26 -7.71
N LYS A 108 15.78 1.54 -8.95
CA LYS A 108 16.47 2.79 -9.32
C LYS A 108 15.50 3.90 -9.76
N LYS A 109 14.31 3.55 -10.26
CA LYS A 109 13.24 4.46 -10.74
C LYS A 109 11.84 3.92 -10.44
N GLN A 110 10.81 4.76 -10.57
CA GLN A 110 9.40 4.37 -10.45
C GLN A 110 8.96 3.44 -11.59
N GLY A 111 8.10 2.46 -11.27
CA GLY A 111 7.55 1.49 -12.23
C GLY A 111 8.59 0.49 -12.74
N MET A 112 8.51 -0.77 -12.30
CA MET A 112 9.34 -1.85 -12.86
C MET A 112 8.55 -3.14 -12.96
N LYS A 113 8.65 -3.79 -14.12
CA LYS A 113 8.20 -5.14 -14.40
C LYS A 113 9.44 -5.98 -14.67
N TYR A 114 9.78 -6.89 -13.76
CA TYR A 114 10.90 -7.79 -13.98
C TYR A 114 10.40 -9.14 -14.46
N LYS A 115 10.97 -9.64 -15.56
CA LYS A 115 11.00 -11.07 -15.88
C LYS A 115 12.33 -11.62 -15.35
N GLY A 116 12.33 -12.78 -14.68
CA GLY A 116 13.57 -13.46 -14.27
C GLY A 116 14.17 -13.10 -12.91
N LEU A 117 13.38 -12.53 -11.98
CA LEU A 117 13.80 -12.37 -10.57
C LEU A 117 13.20 -13.44 -9.64
N SER A 118 12.76 -14.57 -10.18
CA SER A 118 12.10 -15.63 -9.38
C SER A 118 13.04 -16.17 -8.30
N GLU A 119 14.27 -16.51 -8.65
CA GLU A 119 15.23 -17.12 -7.72
C GLU A 119 15.67 -16.15 -6.61
N ILE A 120 16.16 -14.97 -6.98
CA ILE A 120 16.55 -13.94 -6.00
C ILE A 120 15.35 -13.45 -5.17
N GLY A 121 14.14 -13.47 -5.75
CA GLY A 121 12.90 -13.18 -5.03
C GLY A 121 12.58 -14.24 -3.97
N ILE A 122 12.75 -15.52 -4.28
CA ILE A 122 12.60 -16.63 -3.31
C ILE A 122 13.62 -16.47 -2.19
N GLN A 123 14.90 -16.30 -2.53
CA GLN A 123 15.98 -16.09 -1.55
C GLN A 123 15.70 -14.88 -0.64
N PHE A 124 15.16 -13.79 -1.20
CA PHE A 124 14.78 -12.62 -0.43
C PHE A 124 13.61 -12.89 0.52
N MET A 125 12.61 -13.67 0.08
CA MET A 125 11.51 -14.09 0.96
C MET A 125 11.99 -15.01 2.08
N ASP A 126 12.92 -15.92 1.80
CA ASP A 126 13.55 -16.78 2.81
C ASP A 126 14.35 -15.94 3.80
N TRP A 127 15.11 -14.96 3.32
CA TRP A 127 15.83 -14.01 4.17
C TRP A 127 14.86 -13.26 5.10
N ILE A 128 13.74 -12.74 4.58
CA ILE A 128 12.69 -12.07 5.38
C ILE A 128 12.18 -13.00 6.48
N GLN A 129 11.80 -14.23 6.14
CA GLN A 129 11.19 -15.18 7.07
C GLN A 129 12.15 -15.63 8.17
N ASN A 130 13.46 -15.60 7.92
CA ASN A 130 14.49 -15.93 8.90
C ASN A 130 14.89 -14.74 9.81
N GLN A 131 14.41 -13.52 9.53
CA GLN A 131 14.70 -12.37 10.40
C GLN A 131 13.79 -12.36 11.63
N LYS A 132 14.37 -12.55 12.82
CA LYS A 132 13.65 -12.45 14.11
C LYS A 132 12.93 -11.11 14.33
N LYS A 133 13.44 -10.03 13.71
CA LYS A 133 12.89 -8.67 13.84
C LYS A 133 11.74 -8.39 12.87
N ILE A 134 11.55 -9.21 11.84
CA ILE A 134 10.49 -8.99 10.85
C ILE A 134 9.29 -9.86 11.22
N LYS A 135 8.14 -9.21 11.38
CA LYS A 135 6.87 -9.90 11.61
C LYS A 135 5.98 -9.71 10.40
N LYS A 136 5.23 -10.77 10.09
CA LYS A 136 4.13 -10.71 9.13
C LYS A 136 3.08 -9.69 9.62
N GLY A 137 2.51 -8.93 8.70
CA GLY A 137 1.59 -7.83 8.99
C GLY A 137 2.29 -6.47 9.12
N ILE A 138 1.71 -5.60 9.95
CA ILE A 138 2.16 -4.22 10.16
C ILE A 138 3.14 -4.17 11.35
N SER A 139 4.33 -3.64 11.13
CA SER A 139 5.41 -3.50 12.14
C SER A 139 5.89 -2.05 12.32
N GLY A 140 5.29 -1.09 11.63
CA GLY A 140 5.62 0.33 11.73
C GLY A 140 4.63 1.22 10.97
N ASP A 141 4.81 2.53 11.12
CA ASP A 141 3.94 3.55 10.53
C ASP A 141 4.48 4.02 9.17
N PRO A 142 3.64 4.62 8.31
CA PRO A 142 4.12 5.33 7.14
C PRO A 142 5.20 6.35 7.49
N ILE A 143 6.30 6.37 6.74
CA ILE A 143 7.49 7.19 7.05
C ILE A 143 7.15 8.68 7.19
N ASN A 144 6.21 9.16 6.37
CA ASN A 144 5.74 10.54 6.38
C ASN A 144 4.85 10.87 7.58
N TRP A 145 4.30 9.89 8.32
CA TRP A 145 3.45 10.16 9.48
C TRP A 145 4.20 10.74 10.66
N ASN A 146 5.54 10.67 10.67
CA ASN A 146 6.36 11.37 11.65
C ASN A 146 6.07 12.88 11.69
N GLN A 147 5.62 13.48 10.58
CA GLN A 147 5.21 14.90 10.55
C GLN A 147 4.00 15.17 11.46
N TYR A 148 3.08 14.22 11.60
CA TYR A 148 1.92 14.36 12.48
C TYR A 148 2.25 14.03 13.95
N LYS A 149 3.28 13.22 14.21
CA LYS A 149 3.79 12.97 15.56
C LYS A 149 4.45 14.24 16.15
N GLN A 150 5.11 15.03 15.30
CA GLN A 150 5.72 16.30 15.69
C GLN A 150 4.70 17.40 16.01
N MET A 151 3.46 17.29 15.52
CA MET A 151 2.36 18.21 15.81
C MET A 151 1.62 17.90 17.13
N LYS A 152 2.00 16.85 17.87
CA LYS A 152 1.40 16.50 19.17
C LYS A 152 2.12 17.14 20.39
N LEU A 153 2.82 18.24 20.19
CA LEU A 153 3.27 19.12 21.28
C LEU A 153 2.50 20.43 21.16
N GLU A 154 1.99 20.90 22.30
CA GLU A 154 1.10 22.06 22.53
C GLU A 154 -0.41 21.74 22.53
N PHE A 155 -0.84 21.04 23.59
CA PHE A 155 -1.96 21.49 24.44
C PHE A 155 -1.65 21.14 25.90
#